data_AF-A0A938KUY4-F1
#
_entry.id   AF-A0A938KUY4-F1
#
_cell.length_a   1.000
_cell.length_b   1.000
_cell.length_c   1.000
_cell.angle_alpha   90.00
_cell.angle_beta   90.00
_cell.angle_gamma   90.00
#
_symmetry.space_group_name_H-M   'P 1'
#
loop_
_entity.id
_entity.type
_entity.pdbx_description
1 polymer ?
#
loop_
_entity_poly.entity_id
_entity_poly.type
_entity_poly.pdbx_seq_one_letter_code
_entity_poly.pdbx_strand_id
1 'polypeptide(L)'
;MKDFKALLLKPWFVFAFSLILIGGTLILVSPNLFEGEIVYEQNGKKYVLEAPLSLAYFVGLGYDQADMKQVVDFYLTRRGYMLAASLLLGFPILLAYRSFLAKKQKEGFIKK
;
A
#
# COMPACT_ATOMS: atom_id res chain seq x y z
N MET A 1 -15.87 -16.48 17.28
CA MET A 1 -16.36 -15.11 16.92
C MET A 1 -16.10 -14.05 17.99
N LYS A 2 -16.28 -14.33 19.29
CA LYS A 2 -16.07 -13.33 20.37
C LYS A 2 -14.60 -12.85 20.44
N ASP A 3 -13.64 -13.75 20.27
CA ASP A 3 -12.21 -13.45 20.34
C ASP A 3 -11.75 -12.53 19.20
N PHE A 4 -12.25 -12.78 17.99
CA PHE A 4 -11.98 -11.90 16.84
C PHE A 4 -12.54 -10.50 17.04
N LYS A 5 -13.76 -10.37 17.58
CA LYS A 5 -14.32 -9.06 17.95
C LYS A 5 -13.45 -8.34 19.00
N ALA A 6 -12.86 -9.08 19.93
CA ALA A 6 -11.94 -8.50 20.92
C ALA A 6 -10.62 -8.02 20.28
N LEU A 7 -10.12 -8.72 19.26
CA LEU A 7 -8.95 -8.28 18.50
C LEU A 7 -9.23 -7.00 17.69
N LEU A 8 -10.43 -6.85 17.11
CA LEU A 8 -10.84 -5.64 16.41
C LEU A 8 -10.99 -4.40 17.30
N LEU A 9 -10.96 -4.55 18.62
CA LEU A 9 -10.90 -3.45 19.58
C LEU A 9 -9.47 -3.06 19.96
N LYS A 10 -8.45 -3.78 19.47
CA LYS A 10 -7.03 -3.44 19.65
C LYS A 10 -6.56 -2.60 18.46
N PRO A 11 -6.26 -1.30 18.62
CA PRO A 11 -5.90 -0.44 17.51
C PRO A 11 -4.68 -0.92 16.72
N TRP A 12 -3.65 -1.42 17.41
CA TRP A 12 -2.45 -1.94 16.77
C TRP A 12 -2.73 -3.17 15.90
N PHE A 13 -3.67 -4.03 16.31
CA PHE A 13 -4.06 -5.22 15.55
C PHE A 13 -4.83 -4.79 14.30
N VAL A 14 -5.77 -3.85 14.45
CA VAL A 14 -6.54 -3.31 13.32
C VAL A 14 -5.62 -2.63 12.31
N PHE A 15 -4.62 -1.87 12.77
CA PHE A 15 -3.60 -1.28 11.91
C PHE A 15 -2.84 -2.37 11.12
N ALA A 16 -2.21 -3.32 11.82
CA ALA A 16 -1.39 -4.35 11.18
C ALA A 16 -2.22 -5.22 10.22
N PHE A 17 -3.42 -5.63 10.65
CA PHE A 17 -4.32 -6.44 9.84
C PHE A 17 -4.77 -5.72 8.57
N SER A 18 -5.17 -4.45 8.68
CA SER A 18 -5.60 -3.67 7.51
C SER A 18 -4.43 -3.30 6.59
N LEU A 19 -3.25 -3.01 7.13
CA LEU A 19 -2.03 -2.77 6.36
C LEU A 19 -1.68 -4.01 5.51
N ILE A 20 -1.69 -5.20 6.13
CA ILE A 20 -1.42 -6.47 5.43
C ILE A 20 -2.50 -6.74 4.39
N LEU A 21 -3.78 -6.53 4.73
CA LEU A 21 -4.88 -6.79 3.80
C LEU A 21 -4.81 -5.87 2.57
N ILE A 22 -4.63 -4.56 2.78
CA ILE A 22 -4.58 -3.56 1.70
C ILE A 22 -3.29 -3.74 0.89
N GLY A 23 -2.13 -3.79 1.56
CA GLY A 23 -0.84 -3.97 0.89
C GLY A 23 -0.75 -5.28 0.14
N GLY A 24 -1.20 -6.38 0.75
CA GLY A 24 -1.30 -7.68 0.10
C GLY A 24 -2.21 -7.66 -1.12
N THR A 25 -3.37 -7.00 -1.04
CA THR A 25 -4.28 -6.86 -2.19
C THR A 25 -3.63 -6.05 -3.32
N LEU A 26 -2.98 -4.93 -3.00
CA LEU A 26 -2.30 -4.09 -3.99
C LEU A 26 -1.13 -4.81 -4.67
N ILE A 27 -0.43 -5.71 -3.97
CA ILE A 27 0.64 -6.51 -4.56
C ILE A 27 0.07 -7.66 -5.39
N LEU A 28 -0.84 -8.47 -4.82
CA LEU A 28 -1.35 -9.69 -5.44
C LEU A 28 -2.22 -9.42 -6.68
N VAL A 29 -3.04 -8.36 -6.65
CA VAL A 29 -3.85 -7.95 -7.81
C VAL A 29 -3.02 -7.19 -8.83
N SER A 30 -1.89 -6.62 -8.40
CA SER A 30 -0.96 -5.86 -9.25
C SER A 30 -1.65 -4.77 -10.10
N PRO A 31 -2.47 -3.86 -9.53
CA PRO A 31 -3.09 -2.81 -10.32
C PRO A 31 -2.05 -1.77 -10.76
N ASN A 32 -2.08 -1.37 -12.04
CA ASN A 32 -1.30 -0.25 -12.58
C ASN A 32 -1.98 1.07 -12.21
N LEU A 33 -1.90 1.43 -10.93
CA LEU A 33 -2.62 2.56 -10.34
C LEU A 33 -1.69 3.73 -9.98
N PHE A 34 -0.42 3.45 -9.70
CA PHE A 34 0.48 4.42 -9.10
C PHE A 34 1.28 5.14 -10.17
N GLU A 35 1.18 6.46 -10.25
CA GLU A 35 1.99 7.24 -11.19
C GLU A 35 3.48 6.97 -10.95
N GLY A 36 4.20 6.59 -11.99
CA GLY A 36 5.62 6.33 -11.95
C GLY A 36 6.33 6.71 -13.23
N GLU A 37 7.64 6.55 -13.19
CA GLU A 37 8.56 6.83 -14.27
C GLU A 37 9.43 5.58 -14.48
N ILE A 38 9.63 5.22 -15.74
CA ILE A 38 10.53 4.14 -16.17
C ILE A 38 11.69 4.79 -16.91
N VAL A 39 12.91 4.49 -16.49
CA VAL A 39 14.14 5.00 -17.07
C VAL A 39 14.69 3.95 -18.02
N TYR A 40 14.66 4.26 -19.31
CA TYR A 40 15.25 3.44 -20.36
C TYR A 40 16.65 3.93 -20.73
N GLU A 41 17.54 3.01 -21.12
CA GLU A 41 18.80 3.35 -21.75
C GLU A 41 18.84 2.81 -23.18
N GLN A 42 18.96 3.70 -24.14
CA GLN A 42 19.12 3.36 -25.56
C GLN A 42 20.25 4.20 -26.15
N ASN A 43 21.21 3.53 -26.80
CA ASN A 43 22.36 4.16 -27.45
C ASN A 43 23.16 5.13 -26.53
N GLY A 44 23.31 4.79 -25.25
CA GLY A 44 24.02 5.60 -24.26
C GLY A 44 23.30 6.86 -23.81
N LYS A 45 22.02 7.03 -24.17
CA LYS A 45 21.15 8.11 -23.68
C LYS A 45 20.05 7.53 -22.80
N LYS A 46 19.76 8.26 -21.71
CA LYS A 46 18.67 7.93 -20.78
C LYS A 46 17.40 8.64 -21.19
N TYR A 47 16.30 7.89 -21.23
CA TYR A 47 14.96 8.36 -21.55
C TYR A 47 14.04 8.04 -20.39
N VAL A 48 13.25 9.00 -19.95
CA VAL A 48 12.27 8.82 -18.88
C VAL A 48 10.88 8.75 -19.51
N LEU A 49 10.16 7.68 -19.22
CA LEU A 49 8.77 7.49 -19.65
C LEU A 49 7.86 7.49 -18.43
N GLU A 50 6.88 8.40 -18.41
CA GLU A 50 5.82 8.37 -17.41
C GLU A 50 4.83 7.24 -17.73
N ALA A 51 4.61 6.36 -16.76
CA ALA A 51 3.69 5.24 -16.87
C ALA A 51 3.06 4.89 -15.52
N PRO A 52 1.80 4.43 -15.50
CA PRO A 52 1.23 3.88 -14.28
C PRO A 52 1.93 2.56 -13.93
N LEU A 53 2.47 2.48 -12.72
CA LEU A 53 3.17 1.34 -12.15
C LEU A 53 2.32 0.62 -11.11
N SER A 54 2.63 -0.66 -10.93
CA SER A 54 2.11 -1.45 -9.82
C SER A 54 3.11 -1.51 -8.67
N LEU A 55 2.61 -1.58 -7.42
CA LEU A 55 3.47 -1.87 -6.27
C LEU A 55 4.10 -3.27 -6.34
N ALA A 56 3.48 -4.18 -7.08
CA ALA A 56 4.01 -5.51 -7.33
C ALA A 56 5.41 -5.47 -7.96
N TYR A 57 5.68 -4.47 -8.79
CA TYR A 57 6.96 -4.35 -9.50
C TYR A 57 8.12 -4.14 -8.51
N PHE A 58 7.88 -3.41 -7.41
CA PHE A 58 8.88 -3.15 -6.37
C PHE A 58 9.17 -4.36 -5.48
N VAL A 59 8.37 -5.42 -5.57
CA VAL A 59 8.60 -6.71 -4.91
C VAL A 59 8.95 -7.83 -5.90
N GLY A 60 9.24 -7.47 -7.16
CA GLY A 60 9.67 -8.43 -8.19
C GLY A 60 8.53 -9.27 -8.81
N LEU A 61 7.29 -8.78 -8.74
CA LEU A 61 6.12 -9.44 -9.31
C LEU A 61 5.48 -8.57 -10.41
N GLY A 62 4.76 -9.18 -11.35
CA GLY A 62 3.87 -8.45 -12.25
C GLY A 62 4.49 -7.92 -13.57
N TYR A 63 5.76 -8.18 -13.85
CA TYR A 63 6.40 -7.82 -15.13
C TYR A 63 7.09 -9.02 -15.80
N ASP A 64 7.17 -9.00 -17.13
CA ASP A 64 7.99 -9.95 -17.89
C ASP A 64 9.46 -9.50 -17.87
N GLN A 65 10.39 -10.44 -17.72
CA GLN A 65 11.82 -10.18 -17.82
C GLN A 65 12.20 -9.64 -19.20
N ALA A 66 11.44 -9.99 -20.25
CA ALA A 66 11.64 -9.45 -21.59
C ALA A 66 11.45 -7.93 -21.64
N ASP A 67 10.49 -7.39 -20.88
CA ASP A 67 10.18 -5.96 -20.84
C ASP A 67 11.23 -5.14 -20.06
N MET A 68 12.05 -5.81 -19.26
CA MET A 68 13.10 -5.19 -18.43
C MET A 68 14.44 -5.02 -19.16
N LYS A 69 14.61 -5.56 -20.37
CA LYS A 69 15.92 -5.59 -21.07
C LYS A 69 16.55 -4.21 -21.32
N GLN A 70 15.74 -3.16 -21.43
CA GLN A 70 16.20 -1.79 -21.66
C GLN A 70 15.88 -0.86 -20.49
N VAL A 71 15.27 -1.38 -19.43
CA VAL A 71 14.90 -0.62 -18.23
C VAL A 71 16.10 -0.62 -17.30
N VAL A 72 16.61 0.56 -17.00
CA VAL A 72 17.71 0.77 -16.05
C VAL A 72 17.18 1.02 -14.65
N ASP A 73 16.07 1.74 -14.55
CA ASP A 73 15.44 2.08 -13.27
C ASP A 73 13.94 2.31 -13.45
N PHE A 74 13.18 2.22 -12.37
CA PHE A 74 11.80 2.68 -12.30
C PHE A 74 11.46 3.11 -10.88
N TYR A 75 10.67 4.17 -10.76
CA TYR A 75 10.25 4.68 -9.46
C TYR A 75 8.90 5.36 -9.54
N LEU A 76 8.21 5.46 -8.40
CA LEU A 76 6.97 6.23 -8.35
C LEU A 76 7.28 7.73 -8.42
N THR A 77 6.41 8.51 -9.06
CA THR A 77 6.47 9.96 -8.96
C THR A 77 6.07 10.39 -7.55
N ARG A 78 6.24 11.67 -7.21
CA ARG A 78 5.73 12.21 -5.93
C ARG A 78 4.25 11.89 -5.72
N ARG A 79 3.45 11.99 -6.79
CA ARG A 79 2.01 11.68 -6.76
C ARG A 79 1.77 10.19 -6.53
N GLY A 80 2.53 9.32 -7.20
CA GLY A 80 2.48 7.88 -6.96
C GLY A 80 2.81 7.51 -5.52
N TYR A 81 3.86 8.09 -4.94
CA TYR A 81 4.20 7.89 -3.53
C TYR A 81 3.13 8.40 -2.57
N MET A 82 2.55 9.57 -2.84
CA MET A 82 1.45 10.10 -2.01
C MET A 82 0.23 9.19 -2.05
N LEU A 83 -0.13 8.66 -3.22
CA LEU A 83 -1.23 7.72 -3.35
C LEU A 83 -0.93 6.40 -2.63
N ALA A 84 0.26 5.83 -2.83
CA ALA A 84 0.71 4.62 -2.16
C ALA A 84 0.69 4.78 -0.63
N ALA A 85 1.24 5.88 -0.11
CA ALA A 85 1.22 6.19 1.32
C ALA A 85 -0.21 6.40 1.84
N SER A 86 -1.09 7.05 1.07
CA SER A 86 -2.49 7.26 1.48
C SER A 86 -3.25 5.93 1.58
N LEU A 87 -3.03 5.01 0.65
CA LEU A 87 -3.66 3.69 0.67
C LEU A 87 -3.07 2.79 1.76
N LEU A 88 -1.74 2.69 1.83
CA LEU A 88 -1.04 1.80 2.75
C LEU A 88 -1.05 2.30 4.19
N LEU A 89 -0.98 3.61 4.44
CA LEU A 89 -0.94 4.16 5.80
C LEU A 89 -2.23 4.88 6.16
N GLY A 90 -2.78 5.70 5.26
CA GLY A 90 -3.97 6.49 5.54
C GLY A 90 -5.16 5.64 5.99
N PHE A 91 -5.55 4.64 5.20
CA PHE A 91 -6.67 3.75 5.57
C PHE A 91 -6.39 2.97 6.86
N PRO A 92 -5.23 2.28 7.03
CA PRO A 92 -4.94 1.59 8.29
C PRO A 92 -4.91 2.49 9.52
N ILE A 93 -4.38 3.71 9.42
CA ILE A 93 -4.39 4.70 10.51
C ILE A 93 -5.83 5.07 10.87
N LEU A 94 -6.67 5.39 9.88
CA LEU A 94 -8.07 5.76 10.11
C LEU A 94 -8.87 4.63 10.76
N LEU A 95 -8.67 3.39 10.31
CA LEU A 95 -9.33 2.21 10.87
C LEU A 95 -8.86 1.93 12.30
N ALA A 96 -7.56 2.03 12.56
CA ALA A 96 -7.00 1.88 13.90
C ALA A 96 -7.50 2.97 14.86
N TYR A 97 -7.58 4.22 14.39
CA TYR A 97 -8.16 5.32 15.17
C TYR A 97 -9.63 5.09 15.50
N ARG A 98 -10.42 4.60 14.54
CA ARG A 98 -11.82 4.20 14.78
C ARG A 98 -11.91 3.08 15.83
N SER A 99 -11.02 2.09 15.77
CA SER A 99 -10.96 1.02 16.77
C SER A 99 -10.62 1.56 18.17
N PHE A 100 -9.68 2.51 18.27
CA PHE A 100 -9.34 3.19 19.51
C PHE A 100 -10.55 3.92 20.14
N LEU A 101 -11.29 4.69 19.32
CA LEU A 101 -12.49 5.39 19.78
C LEU A 101 -13.57 4.40 20.25
N ALA A 102 -13.80 3.32 19.51
CA ALA A 102 -14.77 2.28 19.86
C ALA A 102 -14.41 1.59 21.19
N LYS A 103 -13.12 1.31 21.42
CA LYS A 103 -12.63 0.77 22.70
C LYS A 103 -12.91 1.72 23.86
N LYS A 104 -12.57 3.00 23.71
CA LYS A 104 -12.80 4.04 24.74
C LYS A 104 -14.28 4.21 25.08
N GLN A 105 -15.16 4.18 24.07
CA GLN A 105 -16.61 4.24 24.29
C GLN A 105 -17.14 3.06 25.09
N LYS A 106 -16.66 1.84 24.79
CA LYS A 106 -17.05 0.63 25.52
C LYS A 106 -16.60 0.66 26.98
N GLU A 107 -15.38 1.12 27.24
CA GLU A 107 -14.86 1.29 28.60
C GLU A 107 -15.61 2.38 29.39
N GLY A 108 -16.00 3.48 28.72
CA GLY A 108 -16.84 4.52 29.31
C GLY A 108 -18.25 4.07 29.67
N PHE A 109 -18.83 3.13 28.91
CA PHE A 109 -20.14 2.54 29.20
C PHE A 109 -20.09 1.55 30.38
N ILE A 110 -18.99 0.81 30.57
CA ILE A 110 -18.82 -0.14 31.68
C ILE A 110 -18.59 0.57 33.02
N LYS A 111 -18.09 1.81 33.00
CA LYS A 111 -17.84 2.63 34.20
C LYS A 111 -19.05 3.43 34.69
N LYS A 112 -20.18 3.41 33.96
CA LYS A 112 -21.42 4.11 34.30
C LYS A 112 -22.45 3.15 34.87
#